data_AF-A0A090S4V5-F1
#
_entry.id   AF-A0A090S4V5-F1
#
_cell.length_a   1.000
_cell.length_b   1.000
_cell.length_c   1.000
_cell.angle_alpha   90.00
_cell.angle_beta   90.00
_cell.angle_gamma   90.00
#
_symmetry.space_group_name_H-M   'P 1'
#
loop_
_entity.id
_entity.type
_entity.pdbx_description
1 polymer ?
#
loop_
_entity_poly.entity_id
_entity_poly.type
_entity_poly.pdbx_seq_one_letter_code
_entity_poly.pdbx_strand_id
1 'polypeptide(L)'
;MTKRLCKLNRRDISDNLGDIHRLVAEPKFLCRSCSRSSADKSTLCKPAAIPPASCQSKPLSEQQQCGVLAEALPTTTTAKLSKAANKAEPKLATDVQMAEALSLETVDKKSLKRAKKALKAQKKAQKKLRKVLKKSQKLLRKQSKLEHKYQLAAATVEKQVMKVQPEQLH
;
A
#
# COMPACT_ATOMS: atom_id res chain seq x y z
N MET A 1 32.05 -24.98 -11.79
CA MET A 1 31.41 -25.40 -10.51
C MET A 1 30.64 -24.22 -9.92
N THR A 2 29.37 -24.05 -10.28
CA THR A 2 28.72 -22.74 -10.17
C THR A 2 27.97 -22.57 -8.84
N LYS A 3 28.66 -22.15 -7.79
CA LYS A 3 28.07 -21.82 -6.47
C LYS A 3 27.28 -20.51 -6.56
N ARG A 4 26.05 -20.58 -7.08
CA ARG A 4 25.12 -19.43 -7.07
C ARG A 4 24.52 -19.31 -5.67
N LEU A 5 24.80 -18.22 -4.96
CA LEU A 5 24.20 -17.87 -3.67
C LEU A 5 22.68 -17.99 -3.70
N CYS A 6 22.01 -17.60 -4.80
CA CYS A 6 20.55 -17.73 -4.93
C CYS A 6 20.01 -19.17 -5.06
N LYS A 7 20.86 -20.18 -5.21
CA LYS A 7 20.46 -21.60 -5.35
C LYS A 7 20.79 -22.44 -4.10
N LEU A 8 21.38 -21.85 -3.05
CA LEU A 8 21.69 -22.59 -1.82
C LEU A 8 20.41 -22.95 -1.05
N ASN A 9 20.31 -24.22 -0.69
CA ASN A 9 19.24 -24.75 0.16
C ASN A 9 19.53 -24.50 1.65
N ARG A 10 18.53 -24.72 2.52
CA ARG A 10 18.66 -24.47 3.97
C ARG A 10 19.82 -25.24 4.63
N ARG A 11 20.11 -26.46 4.17
CA ARG A 11 21.24 -27.28 4.64
C ARG A 11 22.57 -26.65 4.22
N ASP A 12 22.74 -26.40 2.91
CA ASP A 12 23.94 -25.72 2.38
C ASP A 12 24.20 -24.35 3.02
N ILE A 13 23.15 -23.61 3.40
CA ILE A 13 23.29 -22.34 4.11
C ILE A 13 23.91 -22.56 5.50
N SER A 14 23.46 -23.59 6.22
CA SER A 14 23.96 -23.95 7.55
C SER A 14 25.43 -24.39 7.49
N ASP A 15 25.78 -25.14 6.44
CA ASP A 15 27.13 -25.69 6.28
C ASP A 15 28.16 -24.65 5.78
N ASN A 16 27.71 -23.57 5.12
CA ASN A 16 28.56 -22.55 4.49
C ASN A 16 28.36 -21.14 5.08
N LEU A 17 27.95 -21.02 6.35
CA LEU A 17 27.67 -19.71 6.97
C LEU A 17 28.84 -18.72 6.88
N GLY A 18 30.08 -19.19 7.03
CA GLY A 18 31.28 -18.35 6.95
C GLY A 18 31.49 -17.73 5.56
N ASP A 19 31.33 -18.52 4.51
CA ASP A 19 31.45 -18.05 3.12
C ASP A 19 30.30 -17.10 2.76
N ILE A 20 29.09 -17.41 3.22
CA ILE A 20 27.93 -16.53 3.03
C ILE A 20 28.15 -15.19 3.73
N HIS A 21 28.68 -15.19 4.96
CA HIS A 21 28.98 -13.96 5.69
C HIS A 21 29.98 -13.09 4.93
N ARG A 22 31.05 -13.68 4.39
CA ARG A 22 32.03 -12.94 3.56
C ARG A 22 31.40 -12.31 2.33
N LEU A 23 30.52 -13.02 1.64
CA LEU A 23 29.83 -12.51 0.44
C LEU A 23 28.82 -11.40 0.74
N VAL A 24 28.20 -11.44 1.93
CA VAL A 24 27.10 -10.54 2.31
C VAL A 24 27.58 -9.35 3.17
N ALA A 25 28.79 -9.38 3.73
CA ALA A 25 29.33 -8.34 4.60
C ALA A 25 29.40 -6.95 3.92
N GLU A 26 29.80 -6.90 2.64
CA GLU A 26 29.86 -5.66 1.85
C GLU A 26 29.15 -5.84 0.49
N PRO A 27 27.81 -5.86 0.48
CA PRO A 27 27.07 -6.18 -0.71
C PRO A 27 27.03 -5.01 -1.69
N LYS A 28 27.42 -5.26 -2.94
CA LYS A 28 27.32 -4.29 -4.04
C LYS A 28 26.14 -4.60 -4.98
N PHE A 29 25.59 -5.80 -4.88
CA PHE A 29 24.52 -6.29 -5.75
C PHE A 29 23.41 -6.99 -4.94
N LEU A 30 22.17 -6.88 -5.43
CA LEU A 30 20.97 -7.57 -4.94
C LEU A 30 20.35 -8.39 -6.07
N CYS A 31 19.90 -9.64 -5.84
CA CYS A 31 19.11 -10.35 -6.87
C CYS A 31 17.65 -9.88 -6.87
N ARG A 32 17.15 -9.41 -8.02
CA ARG A 32 15.75 -8.97 -8.20
C ARG A 32 14.68 -10.06 -7.99
N SER A 33 15.03 -11.35 -8.11
CA SER A 33 14.07 -12.46 -7.93
C SER A 33 14.15 -13.19 -6.60
N CYS A 34 15.33 -13.20 -5.96
CA CYS A 34 15.60 -14.01 -4.77
C CYS A 34 15.89 -13.16 -3.52
N SER A 35 16.04 -11.83 -3.70
CA SER A 35 16.33 -10.84 -2.65
C SER A 35 17.60 -11.10 -1.83
N ARG A 36 18.49 -11.99 -2.29
CA ARG A 36 19.82 -12.16 -1.68
C ARG A 36 20.79 -11.10 -2.19
N SER A 37 21.68 -10.68 -1.30
CA SER A 37 22.72 -9.68 -1.56
C SER A 37 24.09 -10.34 -1.65
N SER A 38 25.00 -9.76 -2.44
CA SER A 38 26.37 -10.25 -2.59
C SER A 38 27.31 -9.12 -3.02
N ALA A 39 28.58 -9.21 -2.63
CA ALA A 39 29.65 -8.37 -3.14
C ALA A 39 29.85 -8.56 -4.66
N ASP A 40 29.69 -9.80 -5.15
CA ASP A 40 29.91 -10.17 -6.55
C ASP A 40 28.62 -10.42 -7.32
N LYS A 41 28.62 -10.05 -8.61
CA LYS A 41 27.50 -10.27 -9.55
C LYS A 41 27.28 -11.75 -9.91
N SER A 42 28.37 -12.53 -9.95
CA SER A 42 28.40 -13.91 -10.47
C SER A 42 27.70 -14.93 -9.56
N THR A 43 27.52 -14.60 -8.28
CA THR A 43 26.87 -15.46 -7.29
C THR A 43 25.33 -15.30 -7.32
N LEU A 44 24.80 -14.28 -8.02
CA LEU A 44 23.38 -13.94 -8.04
C LEU A 44 22.69 -14.40 -9.34
N CYS A 45 21.38 -14.64 -9.25
CA CYS A 45 20.55 -15.05 -10.38
C CYS A 45 20.24 -13.94 -11.40
N LYS A 46 19.92 -12.76 -10.88
CA LYS A 46 19.46 -11.56 -11.59
C LYS A 46 20.03 -10.34 -10.85
N PRO A 47 21.34 -10.09 -10.96
CA PRO A 47 22.01 -9.05 -10.20
C PRO A 47 21.51 -7.66 -10.60
N ALA A 48 21.23 -6.83 -9.60
CA ALA A 48 21.02 -5.40 -9.73
C ALA A 48 22.00 -4.68 -8.80
N ALA A 49 22.61 -3.60 -9.27
CA ALA A 49 23.60 -2.84 -8.49
C ALA A 49 22.89 -2.03 -7.39
N ILE A 50 23.35 -2.18 -6.15
CA ILE A 50 22.91 -1.34 -5.05
C ILE A 50 23.61 0.02 -5.22
N PRO A 51 22.87 1.14 -5.29
CA PRO A 51 23.50 2.45 -5.36
C PRO A 51 24.32 2.69 -4.09
N PRO A 52 25.51 3.30 -4.21
CA PRO A 52 26.38 3.54 -3.06
C PRO A 52 25.68 4.38 -2.00
N ALA A 53 26.12 4.28 -0.74
CA ALA A 53 25.55 5.07 0.36
C ALA A 53 25.58 6.59 0.08
N SER A 54 26.56 7.06 -0.68
CA SER A 54 26.65 8.45 -1.15
C SER A 54 25.51 8.90 -2.07
N CYS A 55 24.82 7.96 -2.73
CA CYS A 55 23.60 8.22 -3.50
C CYS A 55 22.35 8.25 -2.60
N GLN A 56 22.36 7.53 -1.47
CA GLN A 56 21.23 7.47 -0.53
C GLN A 56 21.11 8.72 0.34
N SER A 57 22.25 9.35 0.67
CA SER A 57 22.28 10.58 1.48
C SER A 57 21.90 11.84 0.70
N LYS A 58 21.72 11.76 -0.63
CA LYS A 58 21.35 12.89 -1.48
C LYS A 58 19.84 13.18 -1.40
N PRO A 59 19.41 14.44 -1.63
CA PRO A 59 17.99 14.80 -1.61
C PRO A 59 17.20 14.04 -2.69
N LEU A 60 15.91 13.79 -2.42
CA LEU A 60 15.00 12.93 -3.21
C LEU A 60 14.98 13.24 -4.72
N SER A 61 15.21 14.50 -5.11
CA SER A 61 15.29 14.94 -6.50
C SER A 61 16.44 14.30 -7.28
N GLU A 62 17.59 14.09 -6.64
CA GLU A 62 18.78 13.50 -7.26
C GLU A 62 18.83 11.98 -7.12
N GLN A 63 18.05 11.41 -6.19
CA GLN A 63 17.93 9.97 -6.00
C GLN A 63 17.26 9.27 -7.20
N GLN A 64 16.50 10.01 -8.02
CA GLN A 64 15.92 9.52 -9.26
C GLN A 64 16.98 9.09 -10.30
N GLN A 65 18.19 9.66 -10.23
CA GLN A 65 19.33 9.27 -11.07
C GLN A 65 20.08 8.04 -10.51
N CYS A 66 19.88 7.69 -9.23
CA CYS A 66 20.59 6.62 -8.56
C CYS A 66 19.86 5.27 -8.70
N GLY A 67 19.82 4.72 -9.93
CA GLY A 67 19.56 3.30 -10.22
C GLY A 67 18.33 2.69 -9.50
N VAL A 68 18.56 1.69 -8.65
CA VAL A 68 17.52 0.87 -7.97
C VAL A 68 16.58 1.69 -7.08
N LEU A 69 16.98 2.89 -6.63
CA LEU A 69 16.12 3.77 -5.83
C LEU A 69 15.06 4.49 -6.67
N ALA A 70 15.27 4.65 -7.98
CA ALA A 70 14.30 5.27 -8.87
C ALA A 70 13.01 4.44 -9.01
N GLU A 71 13.10 3.11 -8.89
CA GLU A 71 11.93 2.21 -8.90
C GLU A 71 11.17 2.22 -7.56
N ALA A 72 11.82 2.64 -6.47
CA ALA A 72 11.24 2.68 -5.12
C ALA A 72 10.63 4.05 -4.76
N LEU A 73 10.94 5.10 -5.52
CA LEU A 73 10.36 6.43 -5.34
C LEU A 73 8.95 6.49 -5.95
N PRO A 74 7.95 7.04 -5.25
CA PRO A 74 6.64 7.28 -5.85
C PRO A 74 6.81 8.28 -6.98
N THR A 75 6.53 7.85 -8.22
CA THR A 75 6.35 8.78 -9.33
C THR A 75 5.17 9.67 -8.97
N THR A 76 5.47 10.88 -8.50
CA THR A 76 4.50 11.96 -8.37
C THR A 76 4.08 12.33 -9.78
N THR A 77 3.00 11.72 -10.27
CA THR A 77 2.23 12.20 -11.41
C THR A 77 1.57 13.52 -10.99
N THR A 78 2.34 14.59 -10.95
CA THR A 78 1.86 15.97 -10.88
C THR A 78 2.12 16.62 -12.23
N ALA A 79 1.29 16.27 -13.21
CA ALA A 79 0.95 17.20 -14.28
C ALA A 79 -0.31 17.97 -13.84
N LYS A 80 -0.12 19.24 -13.50
CA LYS A 80 -1.11 20.33 -13.37
C LYS A 80 -2.26 20.14 -12.36
N LEU A 81 -2.04 20.59 -11.12
CA LEU A 81 -3.03 21.41 -10.42
C LEU A 81 -2.58 22.87 -10.51
N SER A 82 -3.28 23.65 -11.33
CA SER A 82 -3.33 25.09 -11.17
C SER A 82 -4.65 25.47 -10.49
N LYS A 83 -4.50 26.11 -9.34
CA LYS A 83 -5.39 27.12 -8.74
C LYS A 83 -6.51 26.64 -7.81
N ALA A 84 -6.12 26.65 -6.53
CA ALA A 84 -6.74 27.37 -5.42
C ALA A 84 -8.24 27.20 -5.15
N ALA A 85 -8.49 26.58 -4.00
CA ALA A 85 -9.53 26.88 -3.02
C ALA A 85 -10.55 27.98 -3.39
N ASN A 86 -11.80 27.57 -3.56
CA ASN A 86 -12.92 28.27 -2.92
C ASN A 86 -13.99 27.26 -2.48
N LYS A 87 -14.48 27.51 -1.28
CA LYS A 87 -15.42 26.71 -0.49
C LYS A 87 -16.85 27.07 -0.92
N ALA A 88 -17.57 26.17 -1.60
CA ALA A 88 -19.05 26.14 -1.65
C ALA A 88 -19.54 24.94 -2.49
N GLU A 89 -20.35 24.06 -1.89
CA GLU A 89 -21.43 23.39 -2.64
C GLU A 89 -22.57 24.41 -2.88
N PRO A 90 -23.66 24.19 -3.67
CA PRO A 90 -24.07 22.95 -4.35
C PRO A 90 -24.71 23.12 -5.77
N LYS A 91 -25.07 21.98 -6.38
CA LYS A 91 -26.20 21.72 -7.33
C LYS A 91 -25.98 21.73 -8.87
N LEU A 92 -26.59 20.68 -9.46
CA LEU A 92 -27.25 20.53 -10.79
C LEU A 92 -26.34 20.64 -12.04
N ALA A 93 -26.08 19.55 -12.77
CA ALA A 93 -26.91 18.93 -13.84
C ALA A 93 -26.96 19.74 -15.15
N THR A 94 -26.86 19.02 -16.29
CA THR A 94 -26.91 19.45 -17.72
C THR A 94 -25.76 20.36 -18.21
N ASP A 95 -25.27 20.36 -19.45
CA ASP A 95 -25.15 19.49 -20.63
C ASP A 95 -24.24 20.28 -21.60
N VAL A 96 -23.81 19.66 -22.71
CA VAL A 96 -23.18 20.27 -23.90
C VAL A 96 -21.65 20.41 -23.94
N GLN A 97 -21.13 19.79 -25.00
CA GLN A 97 -19.76 19.65 -25.47
C GLN A 97 -19.36 20.80 -26.40
N MET A 98 -18.06 21.10 -26.48
CA MET A 98 -17.24 21.53 -27.64
C MET A 98 -16.11 22.43 -27.12
N ALA A 99 -14.88 22.43 -27.60
CA ALA A 99 -14.07 21.55 -28.43
C ALA A 99 -12.64 22.11 -28.30
N GLU A 100 -11.60 21.28 -28.23
CA GLU A 100 -10.28 21.64 -28.76
C GLU A 100 -9.59 20.34 -29.15
N ALA A 101 -9.49 20.12 -30.45
CA ALA A 101 -8.95 18.92 -31.07
C ALA A 101 -7.41 18.96 -31.08
N LEU A 102 -6.79 17.79 -30.85
CA LEU A 102 -5.44 17.32 -31.27
C LEU A 102 -5.00 16.24 -30.23
N SER A 103 -5.01 14.93 -30.45
CA SER A 103 -4.96 14.12 -31.67
C SER A 103 -5.89 12.92 -31.53
N LEU A 104 -6.79 12.72 -32.51
CA LEU A 104 -7.49 11.45 -32.69
C LEU A 104 -6.53 10.45 -33.34
N GLU A 105 -5.56 9.98 -32.55
CA GLU A 105 -4.80 8.80 -32.91
C GLU A 105 -5.77 7.62 -32.87
N THR A 106 -5.94 6.98 -34.02
CA THR A 106 -6.85 5.86 -34.26
C THR A 106 -6.89 4.90 -33.07
N VAL A 107 -7.99 4.90 -32.32
CA VAL A 107 -8.09 4.06 -31.13
C VAL A 107 -8.19 2.61 -31.58
N ASP A 108 -7.05 1.93 -31.51
CA ASP A 108 -6.94 0.53 -31.88
C ASP A 108 -8.08 -0.27 -31.23
N LYS A 109 -8.88 -1.01 -32.01
CA LYS A 109 -10.08 -1.71 -31.53
C LYS A 109 -9.79 -2.60 -30.31
N LYS A 110 -8.54 -3.04 -30.14
CA LYS A 110 -8.03 -3.77 -28.97
C LYS A 110 -7.90 -2.91 -27.70
N SER A 111 -7.42 -1.67 -27.80
CA SER A 111 -7.28 -0.76 -26.65
C SER A 111 -8.65 -0.38 -26.07
N LEU A 112 -9.64 -0.15 -26.93
CA LEU A 112 -11.01 0.16 -26.52
C LEU A 112 -11.71 -1.03 -25.80
N LYS A 113 -11.44 -2.27 -26.24
CA LYS A 113 -11.92 -3.49 -25.56
C LYS A 113 -11.26 -3.67 -24.19
N ARG A 114 -9.94 -3.43 -24.07
CA ARG A 114 -9.21 -3.48 -22.79
C ARG A 114 -9.73 -2.44 -21.81
N ALA A 115 -9.93 -1.19 -22.26
CA ALA A 115 -10.51 -0.12 -21.46
C ALA A 115 -11.93 -0.46 -20.95
N LYS A 116 -12.81 -1.00 -21.81
CA LYS A 116 -14.16 -1.45 -21.40
C LYS A 116 -14.12 -2.61 -20.39
N LYS A 117 -13.17 -3.55 -20.51
CA LYS A 117 -12.97 -4.64 -19.54
C LYS A 117 -12.49 -4.09 -18.18
N ALA A 118 -11.53 -3.16 -18.20
CA ALA A 118 -11.03 -2.50 -17.01
C ALA A 118 -12.15 -1.73 -16.28
N LEU A 119 -12.97 -0.97 -17.01
CA LEU A 119 -14.11 -0.24 -16.44
C LEU A 119 -15.15 -1.18 -15.82
N LYS A 120 -15.46 -2.31 -16.47
CA LYS A 120 -16.36 -3.33 -15.90
C LYS A 120 -15.78 -3.97 -14.63
N ALA A 121 -14.47 -4.23 -14.60
CA ALA A 121 -13.79 -4.75 -13.41
C ALA A 121 -13.82 -3.74 -12.25
N GLN A 122 -13.55 -2.46 -12.53
CA GLN A 122 -13.62 -1.37 -11.56
C GLN A 122 -15.05 -1.24 -10.98
N LYS A 123 -16.09 -1.26 -11.82
CA LYS A 123 -17.50 -1.22 -11.36
C LYS A 123 -17.85 -2.41 -10.46
N LYS A 124 -17.35 -3.61 -10.77
CA LYS A 124 -17.54 -4.80 -9.92
C LYS A 124 -16.84 -4.65 -8.57
N ALA A 125 -15.60 -4.14 -8.56
CA ALA A 125 -14.86 -3.85 -7.33
C ALA A 125 -15.59 -2.82 -6.46
N GLN A 126 -16.07 -1.72 -7.06
CA GLN A 126 -16.83 -0.68 -6.37
C GLN A 126 -18.14 -1.23 -5.77
N LYS A 127 -18.85 -2.12 -6.47
CA LYS A 127 -20.04 -2.79 -5.93
C LYS A 127 -19.71 -3.69 -4.72
N LYS A 128 -18.58 -4.40 -4.75
CA LYS A 128 -18.10 -5.19 -3.60
C LYS A 128 -17.77 -4.28 -2.42
N LEU A 129 -17.04 -3.19 -2.64
CA LEU A 129 -16.70 -2.20 -1.61
C LEU A 129 -17.97 -1.61 -0.97
N ARG A 130 -18.97 -1.24 -1.77
CA ARG A 130 -20.26 -0.75 -1.26
C ARG A 130 -20.98 -1.78 -0.39
N LYS A 131 -20.89 -3.07 -0.70
CA LYS A 131 -21.45 -4.13 0.15
C LYS A 131 -20.70 -4.24 1.48
N VAL A 132 -19.38 -4.12 1.48
CA VAL A 132 -18.57 -4.11 2.72
C VAL A 132 -18.94 -2.92 3.60
N LEU A 133 -19.05 -1.71 3.03
CA LEU A 133 -19.47 -0.51 3.78
C LEU A 133 -20.88 -0.65 4.38
N LYS A 134 -21.83 -1.26 3.65
CA LYS A 134 -23.15 -1.57 4.22
C LYS A 134 -23.08 -2.56 5.38
N LYS A 135 -22.17 -3.53 5.33
CA LYS A 135 -21.96 -4.50 6.43
C LYS A 135 -21.32 -3.81 7.64
N SER A 136 -20.28 -3.00 7.44
CA SER A 136 -19.64 -2.26 8.54
C SER A 136 -20.61 -1.33 9.24
N GLN A 137 -21.44 -0.60 8.48
CA GLN A 137 -22.48 0.26 9.07
C GLN A 137 -23.52 -0.52 9.87
N LYS A 138 -23.95 -1.70 9.38
CA LYS A 138 -24.87 -2.57 10.12
C LYS A 138 -24.25 -3.10 11.42
N LEU A 139 -22.98 -3.47 11.39
CA LEU A 139 -22.25 -3.91 12.59
C LEU A 139 -22.13 -2.78 13.60
N LEU A 140 -21.77 -1.57 13.16
CA LEU A 140 -21.68 -0.40 14.03
C LEU A 140 -23.01 -0.10 14.73
N ARG A 141 -24.14 -0.20 14.01
CA ARG A 141 -25.47 -0.06 14.62
C ARG A 141 -25.77 -1.13 15.66
N LYS A 142 -25.30 -2.38 15.45
CA LYS A 142 -25.47 -3.45 16.44
C LYS A 142 -24.59 -3.21 17.67
N GLN A 143 -23.34 -2.80 17.45
CA GLN A 143 -22.40 -2.46 18.51
C GLN A 143 -22.97 -1.34 19.39
N SER A 144 -23.42 -0.23 18.81
CA SER A 144 -24.03 0.88 19.56
C SER A 144 -25.25 0.43 20.39
N LYS A 145 -26.09 -0.48 19.87
CA LYS A 145 -27.22 -1.03 20.64
C LYS A 145 -26.77 -1.91 21.82
N LEU A 146 -25.70 -2.68 21.63
CA LEU A 146 -25.14 -3.51 22.70
C LEU A 146 -24.47 -2.64 23.77
N GLU A 147 -23.70 -1.63 23.35
CA GLU A 147 -23.09 -0.64 24.24
C GLU A 147 -24.15 0.08 25.08
N HIS A 148 -25.26 0.51 24.48
CA HIS A 148 -26.36 1.12 25.23
C HIS A 148 -26.98 0.15 26.25
N LYS A 149 -27.21 -1.12 25.89
CA LYS A 149 -27.72 -2.13 26.84
C LYS A 149 -26.74 -2.38 27.98
N TYR A 150 -25.45 -2.44 27.66
CA TYR A 150 -24.39 -2.59 28.65
C TYR A 150 -24.36 -1.40 29.61
N GLN A 151 -24.44 -0.16 29.10
CA GLN A 151 -24.51 1.05 29.91
C GLN A 151 -25.72 1.06 30.85
N LEU A 152 -26.90 0.65 30.36
CA LEU A 152 -28.09 0.53 31.21
C LEU A 152 -27.90 -0.53 32.31
N ALA A 153 -27.32 -1.68 31.98
CA ALA A 153 -27.04 -2.73 32.95
C ALA A 153 -26.01 -2.25 34.00
N ALA A 154 -24.93 -1.60 33.56
CA ALA A 154 -23.93 -1.01 34.43
C ALA A 154 -24.54 0.02 35.38
N ALA A 155 -25.36 0.95 34.87
CA ALA A 155 -26.07 1.94 35.68
C ALA A 155 -27.06 1.29 36.68
N THR A 156 -27.64 0.15 36.35
CA THR A 156 -28.52 -0.59 37.27
C THR A 156 -27.72 -1.24 38.39
N VAL A 157 -26.58 -1.84 38.08
CA VAL A 157 -25.65 -2.41 39.07
C VAL A 157 -25.09 -1.31 39.97
N GLU A 158 -24.66 -0.17 39.43
CA GLU A 158 -24.21 0.99 40.20
C GLU A 158 -25.28 1.49 41.17
N LYS A 159 -26.54 1.62 40.72
CA LYS A 159 -27.66 1.99 41.60
C LYS A 159 -27.92 0.96 42.71
N GLN A 160 -27.76 -0.32 42.43
CA GLN A 160 -27.90 -1.37 43.46
C GLN A 160 -26.76 -1.29 44.48
N VAL A 161 -25.51 -1.13 44.05
CA VAL A 161 -24.35 -0.97 44.94
C VAL A 161 -24.48 0.30 45.80
N MET A 162 -24.94 1.41 45.22
CA MET A 162 -25.19 2.67 45.95
C MET A 162 -26.34 2.57 46.96
N LYS A 163 -27.30 1.65 46.77
CA LYS A 163 -28.38 1.40 47.75
C LYS A 163 -27.95 0.49 48.91
N VAL A 164 -26.89 -0.29 48.75
CA VAL A 164 -26.38 -1.21 49.80
C VAL A 164 -25.37 -0.52 50.72
N GLN A 165 -24.69 0.54 50.28
CA GLN A 165 -23.78 1.32 51.13
C GLN A 165 -24.38 2.23 52.23
N PRO A 166 -25.61 2.80 52.15
CA PRO A 166 -26.11 3.70 53.19
C PRO A 166 -26.55 2.99 54.47
N GLU A 167 -26.65 1.65 54.49
CA GLU A 167 -27.02 0.88 55.71
C GLU A 167 -25.81 0.43 56.55
N GLN A 168 -24.57 0.70 56.13
CA GLN A 168 -23.35 0.28 56.85
C GLN A 168 -22.76 1.39 57.73
N LEU A 169 -23.49 2.49 57.94
CA LEU A 169 -23.02 3.61 58.75
C LEU A 169 -24.14 4.08 59.66
N HIS A 170 -24.50 3.32 60.71
CA HIS A 170 -25.15 3.77 61.95
C HIS A 170 -24.94 2.70 63.03
#